data_AF-A0AAW9RLY0-F1
#
_entry.id   AF-A0AAW9RLY0-F1
#
_cell.length_a   1.000
_cell.length_b   1.000
_cell.length_c   1.000
_cell.angle_alpha   90.00
_cell.angle_beta   90.00
_cell.angle_gamma   90.00
#
_symmetry.space_group_name_H-M   'P 1'
#
loop_
_entity.id
_entity.type
_entity.pdbx_description
1 polymer ?
#
loop_
_entity_poly.entity_id
_entity_poly.type
_entity_poly.pdbx_seq_one_letter_code
_entity_poly.pdbx_strand_id
1 'polypeptide(L)'
;MSVRYDEIGQRLRAFRLGSGMSADDIAKRIGISRTAVYRFEKGEVVKIETLSSLADLLGVSLPTLLGVEIEYISSAVTYFERLRQLEAVADRIIVLAGPISFLLASDEFRSSLRDLLRESIADNDEHKDKLLADIERIIEILEERRKNYEERRPAIVNLMSALDIERLLRSGFVGRPFVSDHDIRKRQQRAQSEVAHFARLMEEEPIGTQIGLVTGTLPHTGFQIFRSGDRKTLSVSPFRLGEQPNIKLGVAMITENEEAVSLHETVVDEMWRTALKGREAARYLRDLMASVGKNAN
;
A
#
# COMPACT_ATOMS: atom_id res chain seq x y z
N MET A 1 -5.15 1.22 -28.26
CA MET A 1 -4.27 1.21 -27.07
C MET A 1 -2.86 1.50 -27.56
N SER A 2 -2.24 2.61 -27.17
CA SER A 2 -0.85 2.91 -27.55
C SER A 2 0.09 2.32 -26.50
N VAL A 3 1.15 1.63 -26.92
CA VAL A 3 2.14 1.03 -26.01
C VAL A 3 2.94 2.16 -25.35
N ARG A 4 2.87 2.28 -24.02
CA ARG A 4 3.62 3.27 -23.24
C ARG A 4 4.88 2.65 -22.65
N TYR A 5 6.01 2.93 -23.30
CA TYR A 5 7.30 2.36 -22.94
C TYR A 5 7.78 2.76 -21.54
N ASP A 6 7.49 3.98 -21.09
CA ASP A 6 7.79 4.48 -19.74
C ASP A 6 7.20 3.58 -18.65
N GLU A 7 5.97 3.09 -18.85
CA GLU A 7 5.33 2.22 -17.87
C GLU A 7 5.84 0.79 -17.91
N ILE A 8 6.18 0.30 -19.10
CA ILE A 8 6.87 -0.99 -19.25
C ILE A 8 8.19 -0.93 -18.46
N GLY A 9 8.93 0.18 -18.58
CA GLY A 9 10.15 0.41 -17.82
C GLY A 9 9.91 0.45 -16.30
N GLN A 10 8.87 1.14 -15.85
CA GLN A 10 8.48 1.19 -14.44
C GLN A 10 8.11 -0.19 -13.87
N ARG A 11 7.32 -0.98 -14.62
CA ARG A 11 6.97 -2.37 -14.28
C ARG A 11 8.22 -3.25 -14.22
N LEU A 12 9.08 -3.15 -15.23
CA LEU A 12 10.35 -3.88 -15.27
C LEU A 12 11.20 -3.59 -14.02
N ARG A 13 11.34 -2.31 -13.66
CA ARG A 13 12.04 -1.90 -12.44
C ARG A 13 11.40 -2.52 -11.20
N ALA A 14 10.08 -2.43 -11.06
CA ALA A 14 9.38 -2.96 -9.89
C ALA A 14 9.56 -4.48 -9.73
N PHE A 15 9.48 -5.24 -10.82
CA PHE A 15 9.70 -6.69 -10.79
C PHE A 15 11.17 -7.06 -10.54
N ARG A 16 12.14 -6.30 -11.07
CA ARG A 16 13.55 -6.48 -10.70
C ARG A 16 13.79 -6.25 -9.22
N LEU A 17 13.22 -5.19 -8.65
CA LEU A 17 13.40 -4.91 -7.21
C LEU A 17 12.82 -6.04 -6.34
N GLY A 18 11.63 -6.55 -6.67
CA GLY A 18 11.02 -7.64 -5.91
C GLY A 18 11.61 -9.02 -6.15
N SER A 19 12.37 -9.23 -7.24
CA SER A 19 13.15 -10.46 -7.44
C SER A 19 14.46 -10.47 -6.65
N GLY A 20 14.88 -9.33 -6.12
CA GLY A 20 16.16 -9.17 -5.42
C GLY A 20 17.39 -9.12 -6.34
N MET A 21 17.20 -9.17 -7.66
CA MET A 21 18.31 -9.15 -8.63
C MET A 21 18.85 -7.73 -8.84
N SER A 22 20.18 -7.60 -8.89
CA SER A 22 20.80 -6.35 -9.34
C SER A 22 20.65 -6.17 -10.85
N ALA A 23 20.82 -4.93 -11.34
CA ALA A 23 20.87 -4.68 -12.78
C ALA A 23 22.02 -5.45 -13.46
N ASP A 24 23.13 -5.70 -12.74
CA ASP A 24 24.26 -6.49 -13.23
C ASP A 24 23.90 -7.98 -13.36
N ASP A 25 23.10 -8.52 -12.44
CA ASP A 25 22.66 -9.93 -12.51
C ASP A 25 21.73 -10.16 -13.70
N ILE A 26 20.76 -9.27 -13.92
CA ILE A 26 19.89 -9.32 -15.09
C ILE A 26 20.71 -9.19 -16.38
N ALA A 27 21.60 -8.19 -16.43
CA ALA A 27 22.45 -7.95 -17.60
C ALA A 27 23.25 -9.19 -18.01
N LYS A 28 23.90 -9.85 -17.04
CA LYS A 28 24.67 -11.08 -17.27
C LYS A 28 23.81 -12.24 -17.76
N ARG A 29 22.63 -12.45 -17.18
CA ARG A 29 21.73 -13.57 -17.54
C ARG A 29 21.08 -13.40 -18.91
N ILE A 30 20.76 -12.16 -19.29
CA ILE A 30 20.14 -11.84 -20.58
C ILE A 30 21.19 -11.63 -21.69
N GLY A 31 22.46 -11.38 -21.32
CA GLY A 31 23.52 -11.09 -22.29
C GLY A 31 23.48 -9.65 -22.83
N ILE A 32 23.09 -8.68 -21.98
CA ILE A 32 23.05 -7.26 -22.31
C ILE A 32 23.94 -6.45 -21.35
N SER A 33 24.13 -5.15 -21.60
CA SER A 33 24.88 -4.29 -20.68
C SER A 33 24.03 -3.84 -19.49
N ARG A 34 24.67 -3.56 -18.34
CA ARG A 34 24.01 -2.93 -17.18
C ARG A 34 23.29 -1.63 -17.58
N THR A 35 23.92 -0.83 -18.44
CA THR A 35 23.35 0.41 -18.96
C THR A 35 22.07 0.15 -19.75
N ALA A 36 22.00 -0.93 -20.54
CA ALA A 36 20.78 -1.29 -21.27
C ALA A 36 19.62 -1.56 -20.31
N VAL A 37 19.85 -2.28 -19.20
CA VAL A 37 18.81 -2.52 -18.18
C VAL A 37 18.24 -1.20 -17.66
N TYR A 38 19.08 -0.23 -17.28
CA TYR A 38 18.59 1.07 -16.82
C TYR A 38 17.88 1.90 -17.89
N ARG A 39 18.31 1.79 -19.16
CA ARG A 39 17.63 2.44 -20.28
C ARG A 39 16.22 1.86 -20.46
N PHE A 40 16.09 0.54 -20.36
CA PHE A 40 14.80 -0.14 -20.43
C PHE A 40 13.89 0.25 -19.26
N GLU A 41 14.43 0.32 -18.04
CA GLU A 41 13.68 0.78 -16.86
C GLU A 41 13.22 2.24 -16.93
N LYS A 42 13.89 3.06 -17.76
CA LYS A 42 13.49 4.45 -18.05
C LYS A 42 12.48 4.56 -19.20
N GLY A 43 12.10 3.44 -19.81
CA GLY A 43 11.12 3.40 -20.88
C GLY A 43 11.65 3.65 -22.28
N GLU A 44 12.93 3.34 -22.52
CA GLU A 44 13.41 3.28 -23.89
C GLU A 44 12.83 2.07 -24.64
N VAL A 45 12.69 2.20 -25.96
CA VAL A 45 12.11 1.14 -26.81
C VAL A 45 12.95 -0.13 -26.71
N VAL A 46 12.28 -1.23 -26.34
CA VAL A 46 12.88 -2.56 -26.19
C VAL A 46 12.30 -3.49 -27.26
N LYS A 47 13.14 -4.36 -27.82
CA LYS A 47 12.69 -5.45 -28.70
C LYS A 47 11.80 -6.42 -27.93
N ILE A 48 10.75 -6.92 -28.57
CA ILE A 48 9.78 -7.82 -27.93
C ILE A 48 10.43 -9.11 -27.45
N GLU A 49 11.45 -9.61 -28.15
CA GLU A 49 12.22 -10.79 -27.78
C GLU A 49 12.99 -10.55 -26.48
N THR A 50 13.64 -9.40 -26.34
CA THR A 50 14.35 -9.01 -25.11
C THR A 50 13.37 -8.81 -23.95
N LEU A 51 12.21 -8.19 -24.20
CA LEU A 51 11.17 -8.04 -23.19
C LEU A 51 10.61 -9.39 -22.73
N SER A 52 10.45 -10.34 -23.65
CA SER A 52 10.03 -11.71 -23.34
C SER A 52 11.07 -12.44 -22.48
N SER A 53 12.36 -12.34 -22.83
CA SER A 53 13.43 -12.92 -22.01
C SER A 53 13.51 -12.31 -20.60
N LEU A 54 13.24 -11.00 -20.47
CA LEU A 54 13.14 -10.34 -19.17
C LEU A 54 11.93 -10.83 -18.37
N ALA A 55 10.78 -11.03 -19.02
CA ALA A 55 9.58 -11.58 -18.40
C ALA A 55 9.83 -12.98 -17.84
N ASP A 56 10.40 -13.86 -18.66
CA ASP A 56 10.78 -15.23 -18.27
C ASP A 56 11.76 -15.23 -17.10
N LEU A 57 12.80 -14.38 -17.16
CA LEU A 57 13.80 -14.28 -16.09
C LEU A 57 13.19 -13.79 -14.77
N LEU A 58 12.22 -12.88 -14.84
CA LEU A 58 11.55 -12.29 -13.67
C LEU A 58 10.36 -13.13 -13.19
N GLY A 59 10.02 -14.22 -13.89
CA GLY A 59 8.91 -15.11 -13.54
C GLY A 59 7.53 -14.48 -13.72
N VAL A 60 7.38 -13.57 -14.69
CA VAL A 60 6.12 -12.87 -15.00
C VAL A 60 5.72 -13.07 -16.45
N SER A 61 4.44 -12.87 -16.74
CA SER A 61 3.96 -12.93 -18.12
C SER A 61 4.35 -11.66 -18.90
N LEU A 62 4.53 -11.79 -20.22
CA LEU A 62 4.73 -10.63 -21.09
C LEU A 62 3.54 -9.64 -21.03
N PRO A 63 2.26 -10.07 -21.03
CA PRO A 63 1.11 -9.16 -20.80
C PRO A 63 1.23 -8.35 -19.50
N THR A 64 1.70 -8.95 -18.41
CA THR A 64 1.93 -8.25 -17.13
C THR A 64 2.96 -7.12 -17.29
N LEU A 65 4.07 -7.33 -18.02
CA LEU A 65 5.04 -6.26 -18.29
C LEU A 65 4.48 -5.20 -19.24
N LEU A 66 3.67 -5.60 -20.22
CA LEU A 66 3.02 -4.69 -21.16
C LEU A 66 1.87 -3.88 -20.51
N GLY A 67 1.38 -4.31 -19.34
CA GLY A 67 0.21 -3.71 -18.69
C GLY A 67 -1.11 -4.03 -19.41
N VAL A 68 -1.15 -5.13 -20.17
CA VAL A 68 -2.37 -5.58 -20.86
C VAL A 68 -3.17 -6.42 -19.87
N GLU A 69 -4.40 -5.99 -19.59
CA GLU A 69 -5.35 -6.59 -18.63
C GLU A 69 -5.02 -6.39 -17.15
N ILE A 70 -4.25 -7.29 -16.53
CA ILE A 70 -4.03 -7.32 -15.08
C ILE A 70 -2.55 -7.58 -14.79
N GLU A 71 -1.94 -6.72 -13.97
CA GLU A 71 -0.64 -6.95 -13.37
C GLU A 71 -0.82 -7.85 -12.14
N TYR A 72 -0.31 -9.10 -12.19
CA TYR A 72 -0.28 -9.99 -11.03
C TYR A 72 1.05 -9.86 -10.29
N ILE A 73 0.99 -9.55 -8.99
CA ILE A 73 2.18 -9.22 -8.18
C ILE A 73 2.21 -10.09 -6.93
N SER A 74 3.20 -10.97 -6.82
CA SER A 74 3.37 -11.88 -5.67
C SER A 74 4.37 -11.37 -4.61
N SER A 75 5.03 -10.24 -4.87
CA SER A 75 6.02 -9.64 -3.96
C SER A 75 5.49 -8.33 -3.36
N ALA A 76 5.55 -8.21 -2.03
CA ALA A 76 5.21 -6.98 -1.33
C ALA A 76 6.12 -5.81 -1.76
N VAL A 77 7.42 -6.08 -1.99
CA VAL A 77 8.38 -5.09 -2.49
C VAL A 77 7.94 -4.55 -3.85
N THR A 78 7.64 -5.43 -4.81
CA THR A 78 7.14 -5.03 -6.14
C THR A 78 5.83 -4.25 -6.01
N TYR A 79 4.92 -4.70 -5.16
CA TYR A 79 3.63 -4.04 -4.97
C TYR A 79 3.78 -2.62 -4.44
N PHE A 80 4.54 -2.41 -3.37
CA PHE A 80 4.75 -1.07 -2.82
C PHE A 80 5.53 -0.16 -3.76
N GLU A 81 6.47 -0.69 -4.57
CA GLU A 81 7.14 0.09 -5.62
C GLU A 81 6.15 0.51 -6.72
N ARG A 82 5.23 -0.38 -7.14
CA ARG A 82 4.17 0.00 -8.09
C ARG A 82 3.24 1.06 -7.51
N LEU A 83 2.84 0.94 -6.24
CA LEU A 83 2.07 1.98 -5.56
C LEU A 83 2.81 3.32 -5.58
N ARG A 84 4.10 3.34 -5.23
CA ARG A 84 4.93 4.56 -5.27
C ARG A 84 4.93 5.22 -6.65
N GLN A 85 5.03 4.42 -7.71
CA GLN A 85 5.03 4.91 -9.09
C GLN A 85 3.67 5.49 -9.49
N LEU A 86 2.57 4.83 -9.13
CA LEU A 86 1.20 5.32 -9.39
C LEU A 86 0.88 6.59 -8.59
N GLU A 87 1.25 6.63 -7.31
CA GLU A 87 1.07 7.78 -6.42
C GLU A 87 1.85 9.01 -6.90
N ALA A 88 3.05 8.82 -7.44
CA ALA A 88 3.90 9.91 -7.92
C ALA A 88 3.28 10.70 -9.09
N VAL A 89 2.36 10.09 -9.84
CA VAL A 89 1.70 10.71 -11.00
C VAL A 89 0.21 10.99 -10.79
N ALA A 90 -0.38 10.52 -9.69
CA ALA A 90 -1.79 10.69 -9.41
C ALA A 90 -2.14 12.15 -9.07
N ASP A 91 -3.33 12.57 -9.50
CA ASP A 91 -3.97 13.82 -9.10
C ASP A 91 -4.97 13.57 -7.95
N ARG A 92 -5.57 12.37 -7.93
CA ARG A 92 -6.46 11.91 -6.86
C ARG A 92 -6.23 10.43 -6.55
N ILE A 93 -6.29 10.10 -5.27
CA ILE A 93 -6.17 8.74 -4.73
C ILE A 93 -7.40 8.45 -3.88
N ILE A 94 -8.05 7.33 -4.12
CA ILE A 94 -9.11 6.80 -3.26
C ILE A 94 -8.53 5.58 -2.56
N VAL A 95 -8.61 5.55 -1.23
CA VAL A 95 -8.05 4.48 -0.41
C VAL A 95 -9.16 3.82 0.40
N LEU A 96 -9.32 2.52 0.21
CA LEU A 96 -10.09 1.63 1.07
C LEU A 96 -9.17 0.50 1.49
N ALA A 97 -8.29 0.73 2.47
CA ALA A 97 -7.33 -0.29 2.88
C ALA A 97 -6.92 -0.12 4.33
N GLY A 98 -7.18 -1.16 5.14
CA GLY A 98 -6.82 -1.21 6.55
C GLY A 98 -7.48 -0.11 7.40
N PRO A 99 -7.29 -0.15 8.73
CA PRO A 99 -7.76 0.92 9.59
C PRO A 99 -6.99 2.23 9.37
N ILE A 100 -5.73 2.18 8.92
CA ILE A 100 -4.83 3.33 8.81
C ILE A 100 -4.31 3.49 7.39
N SER A 101 -4.53 4.67 6.79
CA SER A 101 -3.94 5.05 5.50
C SER A 101 -2.51 5.55 5.69
N PHE A 102 -1.52 4.87 5.10
CA PHE A 102 -0.10 5.19 5.27
C PHE A 102 0.25 6.63 4.89
N LEU A 103 -0.29 7.15 3.78
CA LEU A 103 0.00 8.51 3.32
C LEU A 103 -0.52 9.59 4.27
N LEU A 104 -1.53 9.29 5.09
CA LEU A 104 -2.12 10.20 6.07
C LEU A 104 -1.65 9.92 7.51
N ALA A 105 -0.87 8.86 7.71
CA ALA A 105 -0.45 8.41 9.03
C ALA A 105 0.50 9.38 9.72
N SER A 106 0.54 9.32 11.05
CA SER A 106 1.42 10.17 11.86
C SER A 106 2.89 9.77 11.76
N ASP A 107 3.79 10.70 12.12
CA ASP A 107 5.23 10.45 12.19
C ASP A 107 5.57 9.35 13.21
N GLU A 108 4.82 9.29 14.31
CA GLU A 108 4.97 8.26 15.34
C GLU A 108 4.71 6.87 14.75
N PHE A 109 3.58 6.68 14.05
CA PHE A 109 3.28 5.42 13.38
C PHE A 109 4.39 5.02 12.39
N ARG A 110 4.82 5.96 11.54
CA ARG A 110 5.87 5.72 10.54
C ARG A 110 7.18 5.26 11.18
N SER A 111 7.62 5.93 12.24
CA SER A 111 8.84 5.58 12.97
C SER A 111 8.79 4.17 13.59
N SER A 112 7.60 3.71 13.97
CA SER A 112 7.39 2.39 14.57
C SER A 112 7.21 1.25 13.57
N LEU A 113 6.99 1.56 12.29
CA LEU A 113 6.61 0.59 11.27
C LEU A 113 7.71 -0.43 10.98
N ARG A 114 8.99 0.01 10.97
CA ARG A 114 10.14 -0.89 10.76
C ARG A 114 10.17 -1.99 11.82
N ASP A 115 10.03 -1.61 13.09
CA ASP A 115 10.03 -2.57 14.20
C ASP A 115 8.83 -3.50 14.12
N LEU A 116 7.63 -2.95 13.82
CA LEU A 116 6.41 -3.73 13.66
C LEU A 116 6.51 -4.79 12.56
N LEU A 117 7.08 -4.44 11.40
CA LEU A 117 7.28 -5.40 10.32
C LEU A 117 8.30 -6.47 10.70
N ARG A 118 9.39 -6.10 11.37
CA ARG A 118 10.41 -7.07 11.84
C ARG A 118 9.85 -8.05 12.85
N GLU A 119 8.98 -7.59 13.75
CA GLU A 119 8.29 -8.45 14.72
C GLU A 119 7.38 -9.50 14.08
N SER A 120 6.90 -9.27 12.85
CA SER A 120 6.07 -10.24 12.12
C SER A 120 6.83 -11.43 11.54
N ILE A 121 8.17 -11.41 11.62
CA ILE A 121 9.01 -12.52 11.20
C ILE A 121 9.16 -13.49 12.38
N ALA A 122 8.77 -14.75 12.16
CA ALA A 122 8.99 -15.81 13.13
C ALA A 122 10.49 -16.10 13.29
N ASP A 123 10.92 -16.43 14.50
CA ASP A 123 12.35 -16.61 14.80
C ASP A 123 13.02 -17.73 13.97
N ASN A 124 12.24 -18.77 13.63
CA ASN A 124 12.67 -19.97 12.89
C ASN A 124 12.28 -19.96 11.40
N ASP A 125 12.03 -18.79 10.80
CA ASP A 125 11.68 -18.69 9.38
C ASP A 125 12.93 -18.98 8.50
N GLU A 126 12.87 -20.00 7.64
CA GLU A 126 13.99 -20.39 6.76
C GLU A 126 14.42 -19.24 5.81
N HIS A 127 13.51 -18.30 5.52
CA HIS A 127 13.76 -17.17 4.63
C HIS A 127 13.99 -15.85 5.38
N LYS A 128 14.33 -15.91 6.69
CA LYS A 128 14.47 -14.74 7.57
C LYS A 128 15.35 -13.63 6.98
N ASP A 129 16.54 -13.97 6.46
CA ASP A 129 17.47 -12.97 5.92
C ASP A 129 16.88 -12.22 4.72
N LYS A 130 16.22 -12.96 3.82
CA LYS A 130 15.50 -12.37 2.68
C LYS A 130 14.37 -11.47 3.15
N LEU A 131 13.57 -11.93 4.11
CA LEU A 131 12.44 -11.16 4.64
C LEU A 131 12.90 -9.87 5.33
N LEU A 132 14.01 -9.90 6.06
CA LEU A 132 14.61 -8.71 6.65
C LEU A 132 15.09 -7.73 5.57
N ALA A 133 15.73 -8.22 4.50
CA ALA A 133 16.12 -7.39 3.37
C ALA A 133 14.91 -6.78 2.64
N ASP A 134 13.84 -7.57 2.46
CA ASP A 134 12.58 -7.10 1.89
C ASP A 134 11.94 -6.01 2.77
N ILE A 135 11.98 -6.14 4.10
CA ILE A 135 11.51 -5.10 5.02
C ILE A 135 12.30 -3.80 4.83
N GLU A 136 13.63 -3.85 4.82
CA GLU A 136 14.42 -2.62 4.62
C GLU A 136 14.09 -1.95 3.30
N ARG A 137 13.95 -2.75 2.23
CA ARG A 137 13.54 -2.24 0.92
C ARG A 137 12.15 -1.62 0.95
N ILE A 138 11.19 -2.24 1.63
CA ILE A 138 9.83 -1.71 1.78
C ILE A 138 9.91 -0.38 2.53
N ILE A 139 10.66 -0.27 3.62
CA ILE A 139 10.80 0.97 4.38
C ILE A 139 11.37 2.10 3.50
N GLU A 140 12.41 1.83 2.71
CA GLU A 140 12.95 2.80 1.73
C GLU A 140 11.87 3.28 0.75
N ILE A 141 11.09 2.35 0.19
CA ILE A 141 9.98 2.68 -0.73
C ILE A 141 8.92 3.52 -0.03
N LEU A 142 8.56 3.20 1.22
CA LEU A 142 7.56 3.91 2.00
C LEU A 142 8.00 5.35 2.34
N GLU A 143 9.29 5.56 2.61
CA GLU A 143 9.86 6.89 2.80
C GLU A 143 9.77 7.72 1.50
N GLU A 144 10.11 7.14 0.35
CA GLU A 144 9.95 7.81 -0.94
C GLU A 144 8.48 8.12 -1.26
N ARG A 145 7.55 7.20 -0.98
CA ARG A 145 6.09 7.43 -1.14
C ARG A 145 5.64 8.66 -0.36
N ARG A 146 6.09 8.76 0.89
CA ARG A 146 5.74 9.91 1.75
C ARG A 146 6.31 11.21 1.20
N LYS A 147 7.58 11.21 0.80
CA LYS A 147 8.23 12.38 0.20
C LYS A 147 7.48 12.86 -1.06
N ASN A 148 7.15 11.94 -1.97
CA ASN A 148 6.40 12.26 -3.18
C ASN A 148 5.02 12.86 -2.86
N TYR A 149 4.34 12.32 -1.84
CA TYR A 149 3.05 12.86 -1.37
C TYR A 149 3.19 14.27 -0.79
N GLU A 150 4.23 14.55 0.00
CA GLU A 150 4.44 15.88 0.60
C GLU A 150 4.77 16.96 -0.44
N GLU A 151 5.48 16.59 -1.52
CA GLU A 151 5.83 17.48 -2.62
C GLU A 151 4.63 17.83 -3.51
N ARG A 152 3.78 16.85 -3.85
CA ARG A 152 2.66 17.03 -4.79
C ARG A 152 1.29 17.25 -4.14
N ARG A 153 1.08 16.67 -2.95
CA ARG A 153 -0.19 16.65 -2.21
C ARG A 153 -1.42 16.33 -3.09
N PRO A 154 -1.43 15.18 -3.79
CA PRO A 154 -2.61 14.75 -4.54
C PRO A 154 -3.82 14.63 -3.61
N ALA A 155 -5.02 14.83 -4.16
CA ALA A 155 -6.23 14.75 -3.35
C ALA A 155 -6.46 13.30 -2.87
N ILE A 156 -6.66 13.09 -1.57
CA ILE A 156 -6.92 11.78 -0.98
C ILE A 156 -8.35 11.71 -0.45
N VAL A 157 -9.07 10.69 -0.88
CA VAL A 157 -10.31 10.24 -0.24
C VAL A 157 -10.03 8.92 0.47
N ASN A 158 -10.13 8.89 1.79
CA ASN A 158 -9.89 7.71 2.61
C ASN A 158 -11.20 7.22 3.23
N LEU A 159 -11.51 5.93 3.05
CA LEU A 159 -12.64 5.25 3.70
C LEU A 159 -12.11 4.30 4.77
N MET A 160 -12.53 4.52 6.01
CA MET A 160 -12.11 3.76 7.19
C MET A 160 -13.29 3.01 7.80
N SER A 161 -13.05 1.82 8.35
CA SER A 161 -14.05 1.01 9.05
C SER A 161 -14.03 1.30 10.55
N ALA A 162 -15.16 1.67 11.13
CA ALA A 162 -15.30 1.80 12.58
C ALA A 162 -14.99 0.48 13.31
N LEU A 163 -15.37 -0.66 12.71
CA LEU A 163 -15.12 -1.99 13.26
C LEU A 163 -13.63 -2.35 13.26
N ASP A 164 -12.91 -2.05 12.17
CA ASP A 164 -11.46 -2.30 12.12
C ASP A 164 -10.71 -1.35 13.06
N ILE A 165 -11.20 -0.13 13.25
CA ILE A 165 -10.64 0.80 14.23
C ILE A 165 -10.87 0.30 15.66
N GLU A 166 -12.06 -0.20 15.98
CA GLU A 166 -12.32 -0.81 17.29
C GLU A 166 -11.38 -1.99 17.54
N ARG A 167 -11.21 -2.86 16.54
CA ARG A 167 -10.29 -4.01 16.64
C ARG A 167 -8.86 -3.54 16.88
N LEU A 168 -8.38 -2.56 16.11
CA LEU A 168 -7.07 -1.94 16.28
C LEU A 168 -6.89 -1.31 17.67
N LEU A 169 -7.89 -0.64 18.22
CA LEU A 169 -7.82 -0.04 19.56
C LEU A 169 -7.71 -1.10 20.65
N ARG A 170 -8.34 -2.27 20.46
CA ARG A 170 -8.30 -3.40 21.40
C ARG A 170 -7.00 -4.19 21.30
N SER A 171 -6.53 -4.48 20.09
CA SER A 171 -5.31 -5.27 19.88
C SER A 171 -4.03 -4.43 20.02
N GLY A 172 -4.11 -3.14 19.68
CA GLY A 172 -2.95 -2.33 19.33
C GLY A 172 -2.33 -2.75 17.99
N PHE A 173 -1.24 -2.09 17.61
CA PHE A 173 -0.41 -2.49 16.48
C PHE A 173 0.42 -3.73 16.82
N VAL A 174 0.11 -4.88 16.20
CA VAL A 174 0.67 -6.18 16.61
C VAL A 174 1.33 -6.91 15.44
N GLY A 175 2.66 -7.08 15.49
CA GLY A 175 3.39 -7.88 14.50
C GLY A 175 3.24 -9.40 14.68
N ARG A 176 3.04 -9.89 15.91
CA ARG A 176 2.93 -11.32 16.26
C ARG A 176 1.93 -11.57 17.40
N PRO A 177 1.23 -12.72 17.42
CA PRO A 177 0.35 -13.07 18.55
C PRO A 177 1.15 -13.34 19.84
N PHE A 178 0.47 -13.39 20.98
CA PHE A 178 1.02 -13.75 22.31
C PHE A 178 2.14 -12.84 22.81
N VAL A 179 1.81 -11.57 22.99
CA VAL A 179 2.70 -10.52 23.47
C VAL A 179 2.45 -10.29 24.97
N SER A 180 3.47 -9.87 25.72
CA SER A 180 3.31 -9.61 27.16
C SER A 180 2.27 -8.49 27.42
N ASP A 181 1.58 -8.54 28.57
CA ASP A 181 0.58 -7.52 28.93
C ASP A 181 1.14 -6.09 28.95
N HIS A 182 2.41 -5.94 29.34
CA HIS A 182 3.12 -4.66 29.32
C HIS A 182 3.27 -4.12 27.88
N ASP A 183 3.65 -4.99 26.95
CA ASP A 183 3.87 -4.62 25.55
C ASP A 183 2.55 -4.36 24.82
N ILE A 184 1.46 -5.07 25.19
CA ILE A 184 0.11 -4.82 24.66
C ILE A 184 -0.35 -3.40 25.00
N ARG A 185 -0.17 -2.95 26.25
CA ARG A 185 -0.57 -1.58 26.66
C ARG A 185 0.15 -0.51 25.84
N LYS A 186 1.46 -0.67 25.63
CA LYS A 186 2.25 0.25 24.79
C LYS A 186 1.73 0.29 23.34
N ARG A 187 1.32 -0.86 22.79
CA ARG A 187 0.78 -0.96 21.42
C ARG A 187 -0.62 -0.36 21.30
N GLN A 188 -1.46 -0.56 22.30
CA GLN A 188 -2.78 0.07 22.39
C GLN A 188 -2.64 1.59 22.50
N GLN A 189 -1.67 2.08 23.28
CA GLN A 189 -1.40 3.51 23.39
C GLN A 189 -1.00 4.12 22.03
N ARG A 190 -0.11 3.47 21.27
CA ARG A 190 0.23 3.89 19.90
C ARG A 190 -0.98 3.90 18.97
N ALA A 191 -1.83 2.87 19.04
CA ALA A 191 -3.07 2.81 18.28
C ALA A 191 -4.03 3.96 18.65
N GLN A 192 -4.16 4.28 19.94
CA GLN A 192 -4.94 5.43 20.39
C GLN A 192 -4.37 6.76 19.88
N SER A 193 -3.05 6.97 19.94
CA SER A 193 -2.39 8.15 19.39
C SER A 193 -2.69 8.31 17.89
N GLU A 194 -2.63 7.21 17.14
CA GLU A 194 -2.90 7.22 15.69
C GLU A 194 -4.38 7.48 15.38
N VAL A 195 -5.31 6.84 16.09
CA VAL A 195 -6.76 7.10 15.92
C VAL A 195 -7.11 8.54 16.30
N ALA A 196 -6.48 9.09 17.34
CA ALA A 196 -6.62 10.49 17.70
C ALA A 196 -6.07 11.44 16.63
N HIS A 197 -4.98 11.06 15.95
CA HIS A 197 -4.47 11.78 14.78
C HIS A 197 -5.48 11.81 13.63
N PHE A 198 -6.08 10.67 13.28
CA PHE A 198 -7.15 10.63 12.26
C PHE A 198 -8.39 11.42 12.68
N ALA A 199 -8.78 11.40 13.96
CA ALA A 199 -9.88 12.22 14.46
C ALA A 199 -9.59 13.73 14.31
N ARG A 200 -8.34 14.19 14.47
CA ARG A 200 -7.95 15.58 14.18
C ARG A 200 -8.04 15.88 12.69
N LEU A 201 -7.50 15.02 11.83
CA LEU A 201 -7.60 15.18 10.37
C LEU A 201 -9.06 15.26 9.88
N MET A 202 -9.94 14.45 10.44
CA MET A 202 -11.38 14.50 10.16
C MET A 202 -12.03 15.81 10.60
N GLU A 203 -11.56 16.44 11.67
CA GLU A 203 -12.12 17.70 12.18
C GLU A 203 -11.55 18.94 11.47
N GLU A 204 -10.27 18.90 11.11
CA GLU A 204 -9.57 20.00 10.44
C GLU A 204 -9.85 20.07 8.94
N GLU A 205 -10.20 18.94 8.32
CA GLU A 205 -10.45 18.79 6.88
C GLU A 205 -9.40 19.51 6.00
N PRO A 206 -8.10 19.14 6.09
CA PRO A 206 -7.06 19.80 5.31
C PRO A 206 -7.37 19.78 3.82
N ILE A 207 -6.96 20.83 3.10
CA ILE A 207 -7.19 20.94 1.64
C ILE A 207 -6.69 19.67 0.93
N GLY A 208 -7.56 19.08 0.13
CA GLY A 208 -7.27 17.86 -0.62
C GLY A 208 -7.37 16.57 0.19
N THR A 209 -7.75 16.60 1.47
CA THR A 209 -7.94 15.40 2.29
C THR A 209 -9.39 15.26 2.73
N GLN A 210 -10.01 14.12 2.41
CA GLN A 210 -11.35 13.77 2.86
C GLN A 210 -11.34 12.37 3.46
N ILE A 211 -11.88 12.23 4.67
CA ILE A 211 -11.91 10.95 5.38
C ILE A 211 -13.36 10.63 5.78
N GLY A 212 -13.83 9.46 5.37
CA GLY A 212 -15.14 8.92 5.71
C GLY A 212 -14.99 7.73 6.64
N LEU A 213 -15.76 7.74 7.74
CA LEU A 213 -15.86 6.63 8.67
C LEU A 213 -17.13 5.83 8.42
N VAL A 214 -16.99 4.61 7.93
CA VAL A 214 -18.09 3.69 7.67
C VAL A 214 -18.36 2.88 8.95
N THR A 215 -19.59 2.97 9.45
CA THR A 215 -20.04 2.25 10.66
C THR A 215 -20.62 0.87 10.34
N GLY A 216 -20.95 0.61 9.08
CA GLY A 216 -21.34 -0.70 8.58
C GLY A 216 -20.16 -1.60 8.23
N THR A 217 -20.44 -2.78 7.66
CA THR A 217 -19.42 -3.72 7.20
C THR A 217 -18.74 -3.20 5.94
N LEU A 218 -17.41 -3.12 5.97
CA LEU A 218 -16.60 -2.89 4.76
C LEU A 218 -16.20 -4.22 4.11
N PRO A 219 -15.97 -4.25 2.79
CA PRO A 219 -15.30 -5.36 2.14
C PRO A 219 -13.99 -5.69 2.85
N HIS A 220 -13.74 -6.97 3.11
CA HIS A 220 -12.47 -7.40 3.70
C HIS A 220 -11.28 -7.15 2.75
N THR A 221 -11.55 -7.06 1.45
CA THR A 221 -10.56 -6.78 0.42
C THR A 221 -10.30 -5.29 0.34
N GLY A 222 -9.06 -4.89 0.66
CA GLY A 222 -8.63 -3.51 0.50
C GLY A 222 -8.26 -3.21 -0.96
N PHE A 223 -8.61 -2.02 -1.42
CA PHE A 223 -8.27 -1.53 -2.74
C PHE A 223 -7.95 -0.04 -2.74
N GLN A 224 -7.29 0.41 -3.80
CA GLN A 224 -7.01 1.81 -4.08
C GLN A 224 -7.33 2.12 -5.54
N ILE A 225 -7.83 3.33 -5.78
CA ILE A 225 -8.05 3.86 -7.13
C ILE A 225 -7.19 5.10 -7.31
N PHE A 226 -6.35 5.09 -8.33
CA PHE A 226 -5.50 6.20 -8.73
C PHE A 226 -6.10 6.87 -9.95
N ARG A 227 -6.25 8.19 -9.91
CA ARG A 227 -6.66 9.00 -11.06
C ARG A 227 -5.51 9.91 -11.47
N SER A 228 -5.15 9.89 -12.75
CA SER A 228 -4.08 10.72 -13.33
C SER A 228 -4.54 11.21 -14.70
N GLY A 229 -4.99 12.47 -14.79
CA GLY A 229 -5.77 12.96 -15.93
C GLY A 229 -6.99 12.08 -16.20
N ASP A 230 -7.11 11.60 -17.45
CA ASP A 230 -8.22 10.71 -17.88
C ASP A 230 -8.02 9.25 -17.47
N ARG A 231 -6.88 8.90 -16.87
CA ARG A 231 -6.57 7.51 -16.51
C ARG A 231 -7.08 7.16 -15.13
N LYS A 232 -7.57 5.93 -15.01
CA LYS A 232 -7.95 5.32 -13.74
C LYS A 232 -7.30 3.96 -13.61
N THR A 233 -6.64 3.74 -12.48
CA THR A 233 -5.98 2.47 -12.17
C THR A 233 -6.52 1.95 -10.85
N LEU A 234 -7.00 0.71 -10.85
CA LEU A 234 -7.43 -0.02 -9.67
C LEU A 234 -6.27 -0.89 -9.16
N SER A 235 -6.06 -0.87 -7.85
CA SER A 235 -5.12 -1.75 -7.17
C SER A 235 -5.84 -2.49 -6.05
N VAL A 236 -5.71 -3.81 -6.01
CA VAL A 236 -6.26 -4.69 -4.97
C VAL A 236 -5.11 -5.47 -4.36
N SER A 237 -5.02 -5.52 -3.03
CA SER A 237 -3.84 -6.12 -2.40
C SER A 237 -4.11 -6.83 -1.08
N PRO A 238 -3.51 -8.02 -0.88
CA PRO A 238 -3.46 -8.69 0.41
C PRO A 238 -2.35 -8.13 1.32
N PHE A 239 -1.44 -7.31 0.79
CA PHE A 239 -0.31 -6.78 1.55
C PHE A 239 -0.74 -5.60 2.44
N ARG A 240 -0.36 -5.62 3.73
CA ARG A 240 -0.82 -4.67 4.75
C ARG A 240 0.33 -4.23 5.67
N LEU A 241 0.28 -2.98 6.14
CA LEU A 241 1.29 -2.35 7.01
C LEU A 241 0.80 -2.06 8.44
N GLY A 242 -0.49 -2.30 8.73
CA GLY A 242 -1.16 -1.84 9.96
C GLY A 242 -1.28 -2.90 11.06
N GLU A 243 -2.49 -3.03 11.62
CA GLU A 243 -2.84 -3.88 12.76
C GLU A 243 -2.28 -5.31 12.68
N GLN A 244 -2.43 -5.96 11.51
CA GLN A 244 -1.89 -7.27 11.18
C GLN A 244 -1.08 -7.14 9.89
N PRO A 245 0.23 -6.88 9.98
CA PRO A 245 1.04 -6.70 8.80
C PRO A 245 1.11 -8.00 8.00
N ASN A 246 0.97 -7.89 6.69
CA ASN A 246 1.22 -8.98 5.77
C ASN A 246 2.10 -8.44 4.64
N ILE A 247 3.35 -8.88 4.62
CA ILE A 247 4.30 -8.57 3.55
C ILE A 247 4.90 -9.85 2.95
N LYS A 248 4.37 -11.02 3.34
CA LYS A 248 4.96 -12.34 3.02
C LYS A 248 4.19 -13.08 1.93
N LEU A 249 2.87 -13.16 2.06
CA LEU A 249 2.05 -14.08 1.27
C LEU A 249 0.86 -13.37 0.64
N GLY A 250 0.66 -13.61 -0.64
CA GLY A 250 -0.52 -13.16 -1.37
C GLY A 250 -0.18 -12.74 -2.79
N VAL A 251 -1.24 -12.46 -3.55
CA VAL A 251 -1.15 -11.92 -4.90
C VAL A 251 -1.93 -10.62 -4.94
N ALA A 252 -1.24 -9.52 -5.18
CA ALA A 252 -1.86 -8.24 -5.50
C ALA A 252 -2.17 -8.16 -6.99
N MET A 253 -3.17 -7.37 -7.33
CA MET A 253 -3.60 -7.12 -8.70
C MET A 253 -3.64 -5.62 -8.97
N ILE A 254 -3.13 -5.19 -10.11
CA ILE A 254 -3.27 -3.81 -10.59
C ILE A 254 -3.84 -3.85 -12.01
N THR A 255 -4.85 -3.02 -12.30
CA THR A 255 -5.51 -3.02 -13.61
C THR A 255 -6.02 -1.64 -13.99
N GLU A 256 -6.05 -1.36 -15.29
CA GLU A 256 -6.72 -0.20 -15.90
C GLU A 256 -8.01 -0.60 -16.61
N ASN A 257 -8.52 -1.82 -16.35
CA ASN A 257 -9.79 -2.28 -16.90
C ASN A 257 -10.95 -1.37 -16.43
N GLU A 258 -11.64 -0.78 -17.40
CA GLU A 258 -12.68 0.23 -17.14
C GLU A 258 -13.87 -0.32 -16.35
N GLU A 259 -14.30 -1.54 -16.64
CA GLU A 259 -15.41 -2.20 -15.93
C GLU A 259 -15.03 -2.45 -14.46
N ALA A 260 -13.85 -3.03 -14.22
CA ALA A 260 -13.35 -3.28 -12.87
C ALA A 260 -13.25 -1.98 -12.06
N VAL A 261 -12.69 -0.92 -12.65
CA VAL A 261 -12.60 0.40 -12.02
C VAL A 261 -13.99 0.96 -11.73
N SER A 262 -14.89 0.97 -12.71
CA SER A 262 -16.23 1.58 -12.57
C SER A 262 -17.08 0.90 -11.50
N LEU A 263 -17.01 -0.43 -11.39
CA LEU A 263 -17.68 -1.18 -10.34
C LEU A 263 -17.12 -0.81 -8.95
N HIS A 264 -15.80 -0.69 -8.80
CA HIS A 264 -15.20 -0.28 -7.53
C HIS A 264 -15.53 1.17 -7.18
N GLU A 265 -15.58 2.08 -8.17
CA GLU A 265 -16.03 3.46 -7.96
C GLU A 265 -17.48 3.53 -7.45
N THR A 266 -18.37 2.70 -8.02
CA THR A 266 -19.77 2.61 -7.56
C THR A 266 -19.85 2.20 -6.09
N VAL A 267 -19.07 1.18 -5.69
CA VAL A 267 -19.00 0.73 -4.29
C VAL A 267 -18.45 1.84 -3.39
N VAL A 268 -17.41 2.57 -3.82
CA VAL A 268 -16.87 3.74 -3.10
C VAL A 268 -17.96 4.79 -2.87
N ASP A 269 -18.73 5.13 -3.90
CA ASP A 269 -19.77 6.16 -3.79
C ASP A 269 -20.89 5.75 -2.83
N GLU A 270 -21.29 4.47 -2.83
CA GLU A 270 -22.24 3.91 -1.86
C GLU A 270 -21.72 4.01 -0.42
N MET A 271 -20.49 3.55 -0.17
CA MET A 271 -19.84 3.60 1.13
C MET A 271 -19.70 5.05 1.61
N TRP A 272 -19.24 5.94 0.72
CA TRP A 272 -19.07 7.35 0.99
C TRP A 272 -20.40 8.01 1.38
N ARG A 273 -21.50 7.71 0.69
CA ARG A 273 -22.83 8.25 1.01
C ARG A 273 -23.25 7.97 2.45
N THR A 274 -22.98 6.76 2.94
CA THR A 274 -23.36 6.31 4.31
C THR A 274 -22.32 6.61 5.39
N ALA A 275 -21.10 6.99 5.01
CA ALA A 275 -20.03 7.25 5.97
C ALA A 275 -20.29 8.51 6.81
N LEU A 276 -19.94 8.47 8.10
CA LEU A 276 -19.77 9.67 8.91
C LEU A 276 -18.58 10.48 8.39
N LYS A 277 -18.66 11.81 8.47
CA LYS A 277 -17.63 12.73 7.95
C LYS A 277 -17.39 13.89 8.91
N GLY A 278 -16.29 14.59 8.73
CA GLY A 278 -16.02 15.82 9.46
C GLY A 278 -15.98 15.62 10.98
N ARG A 279 -16.53 16.60 11.70
CA ARG A 279 -16.65 16.59 13.17
C ARG A 279 -17.46 15.42 13.73
N GLU A 280 -18.44 14.91 12.99
CA GLU A 280 -19.27 13.79 13.45
C GLU A 280 -18.45 12.50 13.51
N ALA A 281 -17.67 12.21 12.45
CA ALA A 281 -16.74 11.09 12.44
C ALA A 281 -15.67 11.22 13.53
N ALA A 282 -15.11 12.43 13.70
CA ALA A 282 -14.12 12.71 14.73
C ALA A 282 -14.67 12.46 16.15
N ARG A 283 -15.90 12.86 16.43
CA ARG A 283 -16.58 12.59 17.71
C ARG A 283 -16.77 11.10 17.92
N TYR A 284 -17.26 10.39 16.90
CA TYR A 284 -17.43 8.93 16.96
C TYR A 284 -16.13 8.21 17.32
N LEU A 285 -15.01 8.58 16.69
CA LEU A 285 -13.70 8.00 17.01
C LEU A 285 -13.26 8.27 18.46
N ARG A 286 -13.51 9.48 18.98
CA ARG A 286 -13.21 9.82 20.37
C ARG A 286 -14.04 9.02 21.37
N ASP A 287 -15.33 8.86 21.09
CA ASP A 287 -16.23 8.05 21.91
C ASP A 287 -15.81 6.57 21.90
N LEU A 288 -15.38 6.06 20.73
CA LEU A 288 -14.85 4.71 20.58
C LEU A 288 -13.55 4.49 21.38
N MET A 289 -12.60 5.44 21.34
CA MET A 289 -11.39 5.37 22.17
C MET A 289 -11.72 5.37 23.66
N ALA A 290 -12.67 6.21 24.10
CA ALA A 290 -13.10 6.28 25.49
C ALA A 290 -13.81 4.99 25.97
N SER A 291 -14.57 4.32 25.09
CA SER A 291 -15.28 3.08 25.44
C SER A 291 -14.34 1.88 25.58
N VAL A 292 -13.34 1.76 24.68
CA VAL A 292 -12.34 0.70 24.74
C VAL A 292 -11.47 0.84 26.01
N GLY A 293 -11.10 2.07 26.38
CA GLY A 293 -10.34 2.33 27.61
C GLY A 293 -11.08 1.99 28.91
N LYS A 294 -12.42 2.08 28.93
CA LYS A 294 -13.24 1.73 30.11
C LYS A 294 -13.40 0.23 30.32
N ASN A 295 -13.38 -0.57 29.25
CA ASN A 295 -13.53 -2.03 29.31
C ASN A 295 -12.19 -2.76 29.57
N ALA A 296 -11.08 -2.03 29.68
CA ALA A 296 -9.74 -2.58 29.94
C ALA A 296 -9.26 -2.38 31.39
N ASN A 297 -10.05 -1.70 32.22
CA ASN A 297 -9.90 -1.56 33.68
C ASN A 297 -10.90 -2.47 34.39
#